data_AF-Q1JNM9-F1
#
_entry.id   AF-Q1JNM9-F1
#
_cell.length_a   1.000
_cell.length_b   1.000
_cell.length_c   1.000
_cell.angle_alpha   90.00
_cell.angle_beta   90.00
_cell.angle_gamma   90.00
#
_symmetry.space_group_name_H-M   'P 1'
#
loop_
_entity.id
_entity.type
_entity.pdbx_description
1 polymer ?
#
loop_
_entity_poly.entity_id
_entity_poly.type
_entity_poly.pdbx_seq_one_letter_code
_entity_poly.pdbx_strand_id
1 'polypeptide(L)'
;MELGESFLMPYSLEEQTYFMQEALKEAEKSLQKAEIPIGCVIVKDGEIIGRGHNAREESNQAIMHAEMMAINEANAHEGNWRLLDTTLFVTIEPCVMCSGAIGLARIPHVIYGASNQKFGGADSLYQILTDERLNHRVQVERGLLAADCANIMQTFFRQGRERKKIAKHLIKEQSDPFD
;
A
#
# COMPACT_ATOMS: atom_id res chain seq x y z
N MET A 1 -11.57 -33.47 17.29
CA MET A 1 -11.95 -32.26 18.03
C MET A 1 -10.82 -31.27 17.84
N GLU A 2 -10.79 -30.63 16.68
CA GLU A 2 -9.89 -29.51 16.39
C GLU A 2 -10.82 -28.40 15.93
N LEU A 3 -10.97 -27.40 16.79
CA LEU A 3 -11.71 -26.18 16.52
C LEU A 3 -10.97 -25.49 15.38
N GLY A 4 -11.63 -25.37 14.22
CA GLY A 4 -11.10 -24.63 13.09
C GLY A 4 -10.77 -23.21 13.52
N GLU A 5 -9.59 -22.74 13.15
CA GLU A 5 -9.24 -21.33 13.25
C GLU A 5 -10.26 -20.54 12.42
N SER A 6 -11.19 -19.91 13.12
CA SER A 6 -12.28 -19.14 12.54
C SER A 6 -11.68 -18.00 11.75
N PHE A 7 -11.88 -17.99 10.43
CA PHE A 7 -11.61 -16.86 9.57
C PHE A 7 -12.27 -15.62 10.19
N LEU A 8 -11.46 -14.66 10.66
CA LEU A 8 -11.95 -13.44 11.27
C LEU A 8 -12.44 -12.55 10.13
N MET A 9 -13.75 -12.35 10.03
CA MET A 9 -14.36 -11.28 9.24
C MET A 9 -14.81 -10.17 10.18
N PRO A 10 -13.91 -9.27 10.62
CA PRO A 10 -14.30 -8.19 11.53
C PRO A 10 -15.18 -7.13 10.85
N TYR A 11 -15.15 -7.06 9.51
CA TYR A 11 -15.83 -6.04 8.71
C TYR A 11 -16.65 -6.64 7.58
N SER A 12 -17.81 -6.06 7.29
CA SER A 12 -18.63 -6.39 6.13
C SER A 12 -17.93 -6.02 4.81
N LEU A 13 -18.41 -6.56 3.68
CA LEU A 13 -17.85 -6.21 2.37
C LEU A 13 -18.01 -4.70 2.07
N GLU A 14 -19.10 -4.08 2.51
CA GLU A 14 -19.34 -2.65 2.37
C GLU A 14 -18.34 -1.83 3.18
N GLU A 15 -18.06 -2.24 4.43
CA GLU A 15 -17.05 -1.59 5.29
C GLU A 15 -15.65 -1.75 4.70
N GLN A 16 -15.28 -2.96 4.28
CA GLN A 16 -14.01 -3.21 3.61
C GLN A 16 -13.86 -2.35 2.35
N THR A 17 -14.92 -2.27 1.53
CA THR A 17 -14.97 -1.44 0.33
C THR A 17 -14.74 0.03 0.67
N TYR A 18 -15.39 0.53 1.73
CA TYR A 18 -15.19 1.89 2.22
C TYR A 18 -13.72 2.14 2.61
N PHE A 19 -13.10 1.24 3.38
CA PHE A 19 -11.69 1.40 3.78
C PHE A 19 -10.73 1.32 2.61
N MET A 20 -10.97 0.45 1.62
CA MET A 20 -10.16 0.41 0.40
C MET A 20 -10.34 1.68 -0.46
N GLN A 21 -11.54 2.27 -0.49
CA GLN A 21 -11.75 3.58 -1.12
C GLN A 21 -11.00 4.70 -0.39
N GLU A 22 -10.91 4.65 0.94
CA GLU A 22 -10.06 5.58 1.70
C GLU A 22 -8.57 5.39 1.37
N ALA A 23 -8.11 4.14 1.19
CA ALA A 23 -6.76 3.88 0.69
C ALA A 23 -6.54 4.38 -0.75
N LEU A 24 -7.55 4.31 -1.63
CA LEU A 24 -7.49 4.89 -2.96
C LEU A 24 -7.37 6.43 -2.92
N LYS A 25 -8.05 7.11 -2.00
CA LYS A 25 -7.88 8.56 -1.77
C LYS A 25 -6.45 8.90 -1.35
N GLU A 26 -5.81 8.06 -0.53
CA GLU A 26 -4.37 8.21 -0.23
C GLU A 26 -3.50 8.00 -1.48
N ALA A 27 -3.82 7.02 -2.33
CA ALA A 27 -3.11 6.78 -3.59
C ALA A 27 -3.23 7.98 -4.55
N GLU A 28 -4.37 8.68 -4.57
CA GLU A 28 -4.56 9.92 -5.33
C GLU A 28 -3.62 11.04 -4.90
N LYS A 29 -3.29 11.15 -3.60
CA LYS A 29 -2.31 12.13 -3.10
C LYS A 29 -0.92 11.88 -3.70
N SER A 30 -0.50 10.62 -3.77
CA SER A 30 0.77 10.25 -4.45
C SER A 30 0.72 10.59 -5.93
N LEU A 31 -0.39 10.29 -6.61
CA LEU A 31 -0.57 10.58 -8.03
C LEU A 31 -0.41 12.08 -8.32
N GLN A 32 -1.04 12.93 -7.52
CA GLN A 32 -0.97 14.39 -7.64
C GLN A 32 0.46 14.92 -7.49
N LYS A 33 1.29 14.24 -6.71
CA LYS A 33 2.72 14.54 -6.51
C LYS A 33 3.65 13.86 -7.52
N ALA A 34 3.09 13.24 -8.57
CA ALA A 34 3.84 12.46 -9.56
C ALA A 34 4.68 11.33 -8.94
N GLU A 35 4.16 10.71 -7.88
CA GLU A 35 4.70 9.52 -7.22
C GLU A 35 3.90 8.25 -7.54
N ILE A 36 4.46 7.10 -7.21
CA ILE A 36 3.81 5.79 -7.41
C ILE A 36 2.49 5.77 -6.63
N PRO A 37 1.31 5.62 -7.28
CA PRO A 37 0.02 5.82 -6.63
C PRO A 37 -0.40 4.60 -5.81
N ILE A 38 0.18 4.47 -4.63
CA ILE A 38 -0.17 3.47 -3.62
C ILE A 38 -0.61 4.20 -2.38
N GLY A 39 -1.72 3.74 -1.80
CA GLY A 39 -2.27 4.26 -0.57
C GLY A 39 -2.64 3.13 0.37
N CYS A 40 -2.66 3.45 1.66
CA CYS A 40 -2.84 2.51 2.76
C CYS A 40 -3.63 3.18 3.88
N VAL A 41 -4.51 2.40 4.53
CA VAL A 41 -5.13 2.76 5.81
C VAL A 41 -5.04 1.59 6.78
N ILE A 42 -4.93 1.88 8.08
CA ILE A 42 -4.98 0.89 9.16
C ILE A 42 -6.21 1.19 10.01
N VAL A 43 -7.01 0.16 10.24
CA VAL A 43 -8.30 0.22 10.91
C VAL A 43 -8.24 -0.57 12.21
N LYS A 44 -8.81 -0.02 13.28
CA LYS A 44 -9.04 -0.69 14.57
C LYS A 44 -10.42 -0.31 15.06
N ASP A 45 -11.19 -1.29 15.55
CA ASP A 45 -12.56 -1.06 16.06
C ASP A 45 -13.50 -0.33 15.08
N GLY A 46 -13.27 -0.47 13.77
CA GLY A 46 -14.06 0.17 12.71
C GLY A 46 -13.61 1.61 12.38
N GLU A 47 -12.56 2.11 13.03
CA GLU A 47 -12.02 3.45 12.83
C GLU A 47 -10.63 3.42 12.20
N ILE A 48 -10.35 4.35 11.28
CA ILE A 48 -9.01 4.49 10.70
C ILE A 48 -8.11 5.19 11.71
N ILE A 49 -7.09 4.48 12.17
CA ILE A 49 -6.09 4.98 13.14
C ILE A 49 -4.75 5.37 12.48
N GLY A 50 -4.56 5.04 11.21
CA GLY A 50 -3.37 5.45 10.46
C GLY A 50 -3.63 5.50 8.97
N ARG A 51 -3.06 6.50 8.29
CA ARG A 51 -3.16 6.70 6.85
C ARG A 51 -1.77 6.84 6.25
N GLY A 52 -1.63 6.45 5.00
CA GLY A 52 -0.34 6.55 4.34
C GLY A 52 -0.42 6.48 2.84
N HIS A 53 0.48 7.19 2.18
CA HIS A 53 0.67 7.15 0.74
C HIS A 53 2.16 7.13 0.40
N ASN A 54 2.52 6.68 -0.80
CA ASN A 54 3.91 6.72 -1.23
C ASN A 54 4.38 8.17 -1.34
N ALA A 55 5.49 8.49 -0.67
CA ALA A 55 6.06 9.84 -0.66
C ALA A 55 7.59 9.78 -0.73
N ARG A 56 8.14 8.82 -1.47
CA ARG A 56 9.58 8.54 -1.57
C ARG A 56 10.38 9.73 -2.09
N GLU A 57 9.93 10.35 -3.18
CA GLU A 57 10.64 11.46 -3.82
C GLU A 57 10.46 12.74 -3.01
N GLU A 58 9.24 13.04 -2.55
CA GLU A 58 8.94 14.21 -1.73
C GLU A 58 9.72 14.21 -0.41
N SER A 59 9.71 13.08 0.31
CA SER A 59 10.41 12.97 1.60
C SER A 59 11.91 12.73 1.47
N ASN A 60 12.39 12.34 0.28
CA ASN A 60 13.73 11.79 0.08
C ASN A 60 14.07 10.59 1.00
N GLN A 61 13.05 9.83 1.43
CA GLN A 61 13.23 8.65 2.27
C GLN A 61 12.88 7.39 1.48
N ALA A 62 13.88 6.54 1.26
CA ALA A 62 13.74 5.31 0.47
C ALA A 62 12.67 4.34 1.00
N ILE A 63 12.38 4.41 2.31
CA ILE A 63 11.39 3.56 2.99
C ILE A 63 9.96 4.12 2.96
N MET A 64 9.74 5.31 2.39
CA MET A 64 8.46 6.03 2.49
C MET A 64 7.39 5.50 1.53
N HIS A 65 7.04 4.23 1.73
CA HIS A 65 5.87 3.59 1.13
C HIS A 65 4.63 3.85 1.98
N ALA A 66 3.46 3.65 1.37
CA ALA A 66 2.16 3.89 2.00
C ALA A 66 1.99 3.10 3.30
N GLU A 67 2.37 1.82 3.31
CA GLU A 67 2.23 0.94 4.48
C GLU A 67 3.12 1.41 5.63
N MET A 68 4.34 1.87 5.33
CA MET A 68 5.26 2.37 6.36
C MET A 68 4.74 3.66 7.00
N MET A 69 4.19 4.56 6.20
CA MET A 69 3.57 5.79 6.69
C MET A 69 2.35 5.48 7.56
N ALA A 70 1.45 4.61 7.10
CA ALA A 70 0.26 4.22 7.86
C ALA A 70 0.61 3.50 9.18
N ILE A 71 1.62 2.62 9.18
CA ILE A 71 2.11 1.96 10.41
C ILE A 71 2.67 2.99 11.40
N ASN A 72 3.44 3.98 10.94
CA ASN A 72 3.95 5.03 11.82
C ASN A 72 2.82 5.86 12.44
N GLU A 73 1.81 6.23 11.65
CA GLU A 73 0.65 6.99 12.13
C GLU A 73 -0.19 6.17 13.13
N ALA A 74 -0.46 4.91 12.83
CA ALA A 74 -1.19 4.00 13.72
C ALA A 74 -0.44 3.75 15.04
N ASN A 75 0.88 3.57 15.00
CA ASN A 75 1.69 3.41 16.21
C ASN A 75 1.66 4.68 17.08
N ALA A 76 1.69 5.86 16.44
CA ALA A 76 1.58 7.13 17.14
C ALA A 76 0.19 7.32 17.77
N HIS A 77 -0.87 6.92 17.08
CA HIS A 77 -2.24 6.92 17.60
C HIS A 77 -2.37 6.03 18.84
N GLU A 78 -1.85 4.81 18.77
CA GLU A 78 -1.93 3.82 19.85
C GLU A 78 -0.93 4.09 21.00
N GLY A 79 0.09 4.92 20.76
CA GLY A 79 1.22 5.06 21.68
C GLY A 79 2.00 3.75 21.88
N ASN A 80 1.95 2.84 20.89
CA ASN A 80 2.46 1.48 20.98
C ASN A 80 2.91 1.01 19.59
N TRP A 81 3.97 0.18 19.54
CA TRP A 81 4.44 -0.43 18.29
C TRP A 81 3.63 -1.67 17.88
N ARG A 82 2.85 -2.22 18.80
CA ARG A 82 1.99 -3.39 18.56
C ARG A 82 0.63 -2.90 18.09
N LEU A 83 0.30 -3.24 16.85
CA LEU A 83 -0.98 -2.98 16.21
C LEU A 83 -1.84 -4.25 16.21
N LEU A 84 -2.09 -4.79 17.41
CA LEU A 84 -2.99 -5.93 17.58
C LEU A 84 -4.43 -5.53 17.25
N ASP A 85 -5.24 -6.51 16.86
CA ASP A 85 -6.66 -6.32 16.54
C ASP A 85 -6.92 -5.24 15.46
N THR A 86 -5.95 -5.08 14.55
CA THR A 86 -6.05 -4.15 13.41
C THR A 86 -6.20 -4.87 12.08
N THR A 87 -6.75 -4.16 11.09
CA THR A 87 -6.71 -4.57 9.68
C THR A 87 -6.04 -3.48 8.84
N LEU A 88 -5.07 -3.88 8.02
CA LEU A 88 -4.42 -3.00 7.06
C LEU A 88 -5.04 -3.17 5.67
N PHE A 89 -5.46 -2.06 5.06
CA PHE A 89 -5.96 -2.01 3.69
C PHE A 89 -4.95 -1.28 2.82
N VAL A 90 -4.50 -1.89 1.72
CA VAL A 90 -3.53 -1.28 0.81
C VAL A 90 -3.88 -1.53 -0.66
N THR A 91 -3.75 -0.51 -1.51
CA THR A 91 -4.22 -0.60 -2.90
C THR A 91 -3.43 -1.63 -3.73
N ILE A 92 -2.16 -1.84 -3.43
CA ILE A 92 -1.27 -2.78 -4.13
C ILE A 92 -0.64 -3.73 -3.11
N GLU A 93 -0.46 -4.99 -3.52
CA GLU A 93 0.22 -6.01 -2.72
C GLU A 93 1.55 -5.49 -2.13
N PRO A 94 1.74 -5.59 -0.80
CA PRO A 94 2.94 -5.13 -0.12
C PRO A 94 4.22 -5.72 -0.67
N CYS A 95 5.27 -4.92 -0.75
CA CYS A 95 6.61 -5.42 -1.10
C CYS A 95 7.27 -6.17 0.07
N VAL A 96 8.48 -6.72 -0.15
CA VAL A 96 9.28 -7.41 0.89
C VAL A 96 9.45 -6.56 2.16
N MET A 97 9.82 -5.29 2.01
CA MET A 97 10.04 -4.37 3.14
C MET A 97 8.76 -4.18 3.95
N CYS A 98 7.66 -3.81 3.28
CA CYS A 98 6.38 -3.55 3.94
C CYS A 98 5.82 -4.82 4.57
N SER A 99 5.94 -5.98 3.91
CA SER A 99 5.50 -7.28 4.47
C SER A 99 6.26 -7.61 5.75
N GLY A 100 7.57 -7.38 5.80
CA GLY A 100 8.35 -7.51 7.03
C GLY A 100 7.89 -6.56 8.13
N ALA A 101 7.64 -5.29 7.79
CA ALA A 101 7.18 -4.28 8.74
C ALA A 101 5.80 -4.62 9.34
N ILE A 102 4.86 -5.10 8.52
CA ILE A 102 3.55 -5.58 8.94
C ILE A 102 3.68 -6.70 9.98
N GLY A 103 4.53 -7.70 9.69
CA GLY A 103 4.79 -8.80 10.63
C GLY A 103 5.44 -8.35 11.94
N LEU A 104 6.32 -7.34 11.89
CA LEU A 104 6.93 -6.73 13.08
C LEU A 104 5.93 -5.92 13.90
N ALA A 105 4.99 -5.22 13.25
CA ALA A 105 3.93 -4.45 13.90
C ALA A 105 2.83 -5.32 14.53
N ARG A 106 2.82 -6.63 14.26
CA ARG A 106 1.80 -7.58 14.79
C ARG A 106 0.39 -7.30 14.28
N ILE A 107 0.29 -6.80 13.05
CA ILE A 107 -0.99 -6.63 12.36
C ILE A 107 -1.49 -8.02 11.96
N PRO A 108 -2.65 -8.49 12.47
CA PRO A 108 -3.13 -9.84 12.21
C PRO A 108 -3.83 -9.98 10.85
N HIS A 109 -4.27 -8.87 10.23
CA HIS A 109 -5.08 -8.92 9.01
C HIS A 109 -4.63 -7.89 7.97
N VAL A 110 -4.42 -8.33 6.73
CA VAL A 110 -4.08 -7.49 5.58
C VAL A 110 -5.04 -7.78 4.44
N ILE A 111 -5.63 -6.73 3.88
CA ILE A 111 -6.47 -6.77 2.68
C ILE A 111 -5.82 -5.89 1.62
N TYR A 112 -5.50 -6.46 0.46
CA TYR A 112 -4.93 -5.68 -0.64
C TYR A 112 -5.75 -5.74 -1.94
N GLY A 113 -5.64 -4.69 -2.74
CA GLY A 113 -6.31 -4.58 -4.03
C GLY A 113 -5.63 -5.42 -5.12
N ALA A 114 -4.79 -4.78 -5.94
CA ALA A 114 -4.12 -5.45 -7.06
C ALA A 114 -2.80 -6.12 -6.65
N SER A 115 -2.47 -7.25 -7.28
CA SER A 115 -1.20 -7.97 -7.08
C SER A 115 0.01 -7.18 -7.57
N ASN A 116 1.18 -7.44 -6.98
CA ASN A 116 2.47 -6.84 -7.35
C ASN A 116 3.43 -7.89 -7.89
N GLN A 117 3.29 -8.22 -9.18
CA GLN A 117 4.05 -9.29 -9.83
C GLN A 117 5.57 -9.07 -9.87
N LYS A 118 6.05 -7.83 -9.64
CA LYS A 118 7.48 -7.48 -9.73
C LYS A 118 8.17 -7.37 -8.38
N PHE A 119 7.42 -7.07 -7.31
CA PHE A 119 8.02 -6.79 -6.00
C PHE A 119 7.23 -7.37 -4.82
N GLY A 120 6.12 -8.07 -5.08
CA GLY A 120 5.18 -8.54 -4.08
C GLY A 120 5.80 -9.52 -3.10
N GLY A 121 5.73 -9.18 -1.81
CA GLY A 121 6.28 -9.94 -0.70
C GLY A 121 5.22 -10.74 0.09
N ALA A 122 3.94 -10.53 -0.21
CA ALA A 122 2.83 -11.22 0.44
C ALA A 122 2.44 -12.51 -0.29
N ASP A 123 2.44 -12.49 -1.63
CA ASP A 123 2.01 -13.63 -2.45
C ASP A 123 2.81 -13.82 -3.73
N SER A 124 3.09 -12.74 -4.48
CA SER A 124 3.58 -12.84 -5.86
C SER A 124 4.97 -13.46 -5.97
N LEU A 125 5.94 -12.98 -5.18
CA LEU A 125 7.33 -13.46 -5.20
C LEU A 125 7.74 -14.15 -3.90
N TYR A 126 7.16 -13.72 -2.77
CA TYR A 126 7.41 -14.27 -1.45
C TYR A 126 6.08 -14.38 -0.69
N GLN A 127 6.08 -15.16 0.39
CA GLN A 127 4.94 -15.35 1.28
C GLN A 127 5.30 -14.95 2.71
N ILE A 128 5.89 -13.76 2.89
CA ILE A 128 6.47 -13.32 4.18
C ILE A 128 5.42 -13.24 5.28
N LEU A 129 4.20 -12.81 4.94
CA LEU A 129 3.10 -12.61 5.89
C LEU A 129 2.55 -13.92 6.47
N THR A 130 2.76 -15.05 5.78
CA THR A 130 2.25 -16.37 6.15
C THR A 130 3.36 -17.39 6.41
N ASP A 131 4.63 -16.94 6.42
CA ASP A 131 5.79 -17.81 6.59
C ASP A 131 5.84 -18.43 8.00
N GLU A 132 5.44 -19.71 8.11
CA GLU A 132 6.25 -20.78 8.73
C GLU A 132 7.16 -20.38 9.90
N ARG A 133 8.31 -19.87 9.50
CA ARG A 133 9.50 -19.65 10.31
C ARG A 133 9.41 -18.38 11.13
N LEU A 134 8.49 -17.47 10.77
CA LEU A 134 8.24 -16.22 11.46
C LEU A 134 7.12 -16.41 12.50
N ASN A 135 7.19 -15.69 13.62
CA ASN A 135 6.34 -15.96 14.79
C ASN A 135 4.85 -15.57 14.62
N HIS A 136 4.52 -14.65 13.71
CA HIS A 136 3.17 -14.11 13.57
C HIS A 136 2.57 -14.54 12.23
N ARG A 137 1.31 -14.97 12.25
CA ARG A 137 0.55 -15.37 11.05
C ARG A 137 -0.49 -14.32 10.75
N VAL A 138 -0.34 -13.70 9.60
CA VAL A 138 -1.26 -12.67 9.11
C VAL A 138 -2.28 -13.35 8.20
N GLN A 139 -3.56 -13.07 8.41
CA GLN A 139 -4.62 -13.38 7.45
C GLN A 139 -4.48 -12.42 6.26
N VAL A 140 -4.44 -12.96 5.03
CA VAL A 140 -4.27 -12.16 3.82
C VAL A 140 -5.46 -12.34 2.89
N GLU A 141 -6.18 -11.25 2.64
CA GLU A 141 -7.23 -11.18 1.62
C GLU A 141 -6.76 -10.30 0.45
N ARG A 142 -7.23 -10.63 -0.75
CA ARG A 142 -6.75 -10.01 -1.99
C ARG A 142 -7.88 -9.72 -2.96
N GLY A 143 -7.66 -8.77 -3.85
CA GLY A 143 -8.53 -8.51 -4.98
C GLY A 143 -9.59 -7.43 -4.73
N LEU A 144 -9.65 -6.85 -3.52
CA LEU A 144 -10.64 -5.86 -3.17
C LEU A 144 -10.43 -4.57 -3.98
N LEU A 145 -11.40 -4.22 -4.82
CA LEU A 145 -11.30 -3.10 -5.78
C LEU A 145 -10.02 -3.16 -6.66
N ALA A 146 -9.56 -4.37 -7.02
CA ALA A 146 -8.32 -4.54 -7.78
C ALA A 146 -8.31 -3.81 -9.13
N ALA A 147 -9.47 -3.69 -9.79
CA ALA A 147 -9.58 -2.96 -11.05
C ALA A 147 -9.24 -1.48 -10.88
N ASP A 148 -9.77 -0.82 -9.86
CA ASP A 148 -9.52 0.60 -9.57
C ASP A 148 -8.08 0.82 -9.11
N CYS A 149 -7.59 -0.06 -8.25
CA CYS A 149 -6.19 -0.05 -7.79
C CYS A 149 -5.19 -0.21 -8.94
N ALA A 150 -5.50 -1.07 -9.91
CA ALA A 150 -4.68 -1.22 -11.11
C ALA A 150 -4.82 -0.02 -12.06
N ASN A 151 -6.01 0.58 -12.16
CA ASN A 151 -6.29 1.70 -13.05
C ASN A 151 -5.48 2.95 -12.69
N ILE A 152 -5.43 3.32 -11.40
CA ILE A 152 -4.67 4.49 -10.96
C ILE A 152 -3.16 4.32 -11.26
N MET A 153 -2.63 3.11 -11.09
CA MET A 153 -1.26 2.75 -11.45
C MET A 153 -0.99 2.89 -12.95
N GLN A 154 -1.90 2.41 -13.81
CA GLN A 154 -1.80 2.59 -15.25
C GLN A 154 -1.82 4.06 -15.66
N THR A 155 -2.67 4.86 -15.01
CA THR A 155 -2.75 6.30 -15.21
C THR A 155 -1.44 6.98 -14.85
N PHE A 156 -0.81 6.65 -13.73
CA PHE A 156 0.50 7.16 -13.36
C PHE A 156 1.57 6.90 -14.42
N PHE A 157 1.70 5.65 -14.90
CA PHE A 157 2.71 5.33 -15.91
C PHE A 157 2.44 6.01 -17.25
N ARG A 158 1.17 6.21 -17.63
CA ARG A 158 0.80 6.99 -18.81
C ARG A 158 1.27 8.44 -18.68
N GLN A 159 0.91 9.11 -17.58
CA GLN A 159 1.35 10.48 -17.31
C GLN A 159 2.88 10.59 -17.22
N GLY A 160 3.57 9.59 -16.67
CA GLY A 160 5.03 9.56 -16.62
C GLY A 160 5.69 9.54 -18.00
N ARG A 161 5.11 8.80 -18.96
CA ARG A 161 5.58 8.81 -20.36
C ARG A 161 5.36 10.16 -21.03
N GLU A 162 4.24 10.81 -20.75
CA GLU A 162 3.92 12.15 -21.26
C GLU A 162 4.89 13.21 -20.71
N ARG A 163 5.13 13.22 -19.40
CA ARG A 163 6.13 14.09 -18.75
C ARG A 163 7.52 13.90 -19.37
N LYS A 164 7.94 12.66 -19.58
CA LYS A 164 9.23 12.34 -20.23
C LYS A 164 9.29 12.84 -21.68
N LYS A 165 8.20 12.73 -22.44
CA LYS A 165 8.11 13.24 -23.81
C LYS A 165 8.25 14.77 -23.86
N ILE A 166 7.56 15.48 -22.98
CA ILE A 166 7.65 16.95 -22.86
C ILE A 166 9.07 17.37 -22.47
N ALA A 167 9.65 16.77 -21.42
CA ALA A 167 11.01 17.08 -20.99
C ALA A 167 12.05 16.89 -22.11
N LYS A 168 11.93 15.79 -22.89
CA LYS A 168 12.81 15.53 -24.04
C LYS A 168 12.67 16.62 -25.12
N HIS A 169 11.47 17.11 -25.37
CA HIS A 169 11.22 18.17 -26.36
C HIS A 169 11.86 19.50 -25.92
N LEU A 170 11.67 19.89 -24.66
CA LEU A 170 12.25 21.11 -24.09
C LEU A 170 13.79 21.10 -24.11
N ILE A 171 14.40 19.95 -23.78
CA ILE A 171 15.86 19.79 -23.85
C ILE A 171 16.34 19.94 -25.31
N LYS A 172 15.62 19.37 -26.28
CA LYS A 172 15.99 19.45 -27.70
C LYS A 172 15.96 20.89 -28.21
N GLU A 173 14.92 21.66 -27.86
CA GLU A 173 14.79 23.07 -28.27
C GLU A 173 15.83 23.98 -27.60
N GLN A 174 16.21 23.71 -26.35
CA GLN A 174 17.27 24.46 -25.67
C GLN A 174 18.67 24.12 -26.17
N SER A 175 18.87 22.92 -26.74
CA SER A 175 20.14 22.49 -27.32
C SER A 175 20.38 22.98 -28.75
N ASP A 176 19.44 23.73 -29.33
CA ASP A 176 19.51 24.24 -30.72
C ASP A 176 19.38 25.78 -30.76
N PRO A 177 20.36 26.57 -30.25
CA PRO A 177 20.26 28.02 -30.23
C PRO A 177 20.70 28.70 -31.55
N PHE A 178 21.12 27.94 -32.56
CA PHE A 178 21.67 28.45 -33.82
C PHE A 178 21.30 27.56 -35.01
N ASP A 179 20.10 27.79 -35.54
CA ASP A 179 19.84 27.69 -36.98
C ASP A 179 19.49 29.11 -37.49
#